data_AF-A0A6V8CNQ0-F1
#
_entry.id   AF-A0A6V8CNQ0-F1
#
_cell.length_a   1.000
_cell.length_b   1.000
_cell.length_c   1.000
_cell.angle_alpha   90.00
_cell.angle_beta   90.00
_cell.angle_gamma   90.00
#
_symmetry.space_group_name_H-M   'P 1'
#
loop_
_entity.id
_entity.type
_entity.pdbx_description
1 polymer ?
#
loop_
_entity_poly.entity_id
_entity_poly.type
_entity_poly.pdbx_seq_one_letter_code
_entity_poly.pdbx_strand_id
1 'polypeptide(L)'
;MGFWHHRWQTQQIGWHRDVYNDLLTKHWGSIGAVGGGEVLVPLCGKSLDMLWLAESGYSVTGLEFVEEAVQAFLQENELEAANSEFGNHVLHETPPFRIF
;
A
#
# COMPACT_ATOMS: atom_id res chain seq x y z
N MET A 1 -0.27 -18.71 11.33
CA MET A 1 -0.59 -17.41 10.70
C MET A 1 -1.13 -16.46 11.77
N GLY A 2 -0.25 -15.83 12.56
CA GLY A 2 -0.73 -15.05 13.72
C GLY A 2 0.20 -13.94 14.18
N PHE A 3 1.50 -14.00 13.85
CA PHE A 3 2.45 -12.98 14.28
C PHE A 3 2.10 -11.58 13.74
N TRP A 4 1.94 -11.42 12.41
CA TRP A 4 1.64 -10.11 11.82
C TRP A 4 0.25 -9.59 12.17
N HIS A 5 -0.79 -10.45 12.14
CA HIS A 5 -2.12 -10.07 12.63
C HIS A 5 -2.07 -9.60 14.09
N HIS A 6 -1.37 -10.33 14.97
CA HIS A 6 -1.23 -9.92 16.36
C HIS A 6 -0.53 -8.57 16.51
N ARG A 7 0.52 -8.31 15.72
CA ARG A 7 1.21 -7.01 15.75
C ARG A 7 0.29 -5.86 15.34
N TRP A 8 -0.50 -6.04 14.28
CA TRP A 8 -1.49 -5.04 13.85
C TRP A 8 -2.61 -4.84 14.88
N GLN A 9 -3.18 -5.93 15.39
CA GLN A 9 -4.24 -5.90 16.42
C GLN A 9 -3.77 -5.24 17.72
N THR A 10 -2.50 -5.43 18.10
CA THR A 10 -1.91 -4.83 19.32
C THR A 10 -1.19 -3.52 19.07
N GLN A 11 -1.33 -2.93 17.86
CA GLN A 11 -0.70 -1.66 17.46
C GLN A 11 0.84 -1.66 17.63
N GLN A 12 1.47 -2.82 17.57
CA GLN A 12 2.92 -2.96 17.58
C GLN A 12 3.50 -2.77 16.17
N ILE A 13 3.19 -1.64 15.55
CA ILE A 13 3.51 -1.33 14.14
C ILE A 13 4.60 -0.25 14.02
N GLY A 14 5.61 -0.27 14.91
CA GLY A 14 6.67 0.76 14.95
C GLY A 14 7.59 0.84 13.73
N TRP A 15 7.38 0.00 12.71
CA TRP A 15 8.00 0.15 11.38
C TRP A 15 7.23 1.13 10.49
N HIS A 16 5.96 1.40 10.78
CA HIS A 16 5.16 2.36 10.05
C HIS A 16 5.72 3.77 10.23
N ARG A 17 5.69 4.54 9.15
CA ARG A 17 6.13 5.93 9.12
C ARG A 17 4.95 6.76 8.62
N ASP A 18 4.59 7.79 9.37
CA ASP A 18 3.57 8.79 8.98
C ASP A 18 4.12 9.83 7.98
N VAL A 19 5.21 9.49 7.29
CA VAL A 19 5.87 10.31 6.27
C VAL A 19 6.33 9.41 5.14
N TYR A 20 6.48 9.98 3.94
CA TYR A 20 7.11 9.29 2.82
C TYR A 20 8.54 8.86 3.17
N ASN A 21 8.98 7.77 2.57
CA ASN A 21 10.34 7.29 2.68
C ASN A 21 11.29 8.22 1.93
N ASP A 22 12.15 8.92 2.67
CA ASP A 22 13.10 9.89 2.10
C ASP A 22 14.03 9.29 1.05
N LEU A 23 14.37 7.99 1.15
CA LEU A 23 15.20 7.33 0.16
C LEU A 23 14.42 7.03 -1.12
N LEU A 24 13.14 6.67 -1.00
CA LEU A 24 12.26 6.50 -2.15
C LEU A 24 12.16 7.81 -2.92
N THR A 25 11.73 8.88 -2.25
CA THR A 25 11.51 10.20 -2.87
C THR A 25 12.80 10.77 -3.47
N LYS A 26 13.95 10.58 -2.81
CA LYS A 26 15.26 11.03 -3.29
C LYS A 26 15.76 10.26 -4.50
N HIS A 27 15.55 8.94 -4.55
CA HIS A 27 16.20 8.07 -5.53
C HIS A 27 15.28 7.54 -6.62
N TRP A 28 13.96 7.72 -6.53
CA TRP A 28 13.01 7.20 -7.51
C TRP A 28 13.34 7.59 -8.94
N GLY A 29 13.69 8.86 -9.19
CA GLY A 29 14.05 9.34 -10.53
C GLY A 29 15.24 8.59 -11.16
N SER A 30 16.13 8.01 -10.35
CA SER A 30 17.27 7.22 -10.83
C SER A 30 16.92 5.81 -11.29
N ILE A 31 15.72 5.31 -10.94
CA ILE A 31 15.20 4.02 -11.40
C ILE A 31 14.91 4.06 -12.90
N GLY A 32 14.60 5.25 -13.45
CA GLY A 32 14.24 5.40 -14.86
C GLY A 32 12.93 4.69 -15.21
N ALA A 33 12.01 4.56 -14.24
CA ALA A 33 10.71 3.95 -14.46
C ALA A 33 9.91 4.76 -15.49
N VAL A 34 9.32 4.06 -16.47
CA VAL A 34 8.48 4.69 -17.50
C VAL A 34 7.29 5.37 -16.84
N GLY A 35 7.05 6.64 -17.17
CA GLY A 35 5.92 7.39 -16.64
C GLY A 35 4.58 6.73 -16.99
N GLY A 36 3.62 6.75 -16.05
CA GLY A 36 2.36 6.01 -16.20
C GLY A 36 2.47 4.50 -16.05
N GLY A 37 3.63 3.99 -15.61
CA GLY A 37 3.83 2.58 -15.30
C GLY A 37 3.11 2.13 -14.03
N GLU A 38 3.19 0.83 -13.76
CA GLU A 38 2.67 0.21 -12.55
C GLU A 38 3.81 -0.12 -11.58
N VAL A 39 3.61 0.16 -10.29
CA VAL A 39 4.56 -0.15 -9.22
C VAL A 39 3.95 -1.16 -8.26
N LEU A 40 4.67 -2.27 -8.06
CA LEU A 40 4.35 -3.27 -7.06
C LEU A 40 4.98 -2.90 -5.71
N VAL A 41 4.17 -2.80 -4.66
CA VAL A 41 4.60 -2.57 -3.28
C VAL A 41 4.29 -3.82 -2.44
N PRO A 42 5.25 -4.75 -2.28
CA PRO A 42 5.02 -5.97 -1.52
C PRO A 42 5.03 -5.70 -0.02
N LEU A 43 4.15 -6.39 0.72
CA LEU A 43 3.95 -6.23 2.17
C LEU A 43 3.67 -4.76 2.52
N CYS A 44 2.72 -4.15 1.78
CA CYS A 44 2.57 -2.70 1.78
C CYS A 44 2.05 -2.14 3.10
N GLY A 45 1.40 -2.94 3.95
CA GLY A 45 0.72 -2.48 5.15
C GLY A 45 -0.15 -1.27 4.83
N LYS A 46 0.13 -0.16 5.53
CA LYS A 46 -0.45 1.17 5.25
C LYS A 46 0.56 2.20 4.78
N SER A 47 1.52 1.80 3.94
CA SER A 47 2.61 2.69 3.53
C SER A 47 2.12 3.92 2.76
N LEU A 48 2.47 5.12 3.25
CA LEU A 48 2.23 6.39 2.56
C LEU A 48 3.04 6.51 1.26
N ASP A 49 4.07 5.69 1.07
CA ASP A 49 4.83 5.63 -0.18
C ASP A 49 3.95 5.26 -1.38
N MET A 50 2.87 4.50 -1.14
CA MET A 50 1.89 4.20 -2.19
C MET A 50 1.22 5.48 -2.71
N LEU A 51 0.87 6.41 -1.82
CA LEU A 51 0.31 7.71 -2.20
C LEU A 51 1.31 8.53 -2.99
N TRP A 52 2.57 8.58 -2.53
CA TRP A 52 3.61 9.33 -3.23
C TRP A 52 3.85 8.82 -4.66
N LEU A 53 3.81 7.49 -4.86
CA LEU A 53 3.92 6.88 -6.19
C LEU A 53 2.70 7.22 -7.07
N ALA A 54 1.50 7.18 -6.49
CA ALA A 54 0.27 7.58 -7.17
C ALA A 54 0.28 9.06 -7.59
N GLU A 55 0.68 9.97 -6.68
CA GLU A 55 0.85 11.40 -6.94
C GLU A 55 1.91 11.66 -8.02
N SER A 56 2.92 10.79 -8.11
CA SER A 56 3.96 10.82 -9.15
C SER A 56 3.48 10.25 -10.50
N GLY A 57 2.21 9.88 -10.62
CA GLY A 57 1.56 9.46 -11.86
C GLY A 57 1.66 7.97 -12.19
N TYR A 58 1.94 7.12 -11.20
CA TYR A 58 2.00 5.66 -11.37
C TYR A 58 0.71 4.99 -10.86
N SER A 59 0.33 3.86 -11.47
CA SER A 59 -0.60 2.94 -10.81
C SER A 59 0.15 2.12 -9.77
N VAL A 60 -0.53 1.77 -8.68
CA VAL A 60 0.12 1.09 -7.55
C VAL A 60 -0.64 -0.18 -7.20
N THR A 61 0.08 -1.30 -7.24
CA THR A 61 -0.43 -2.58 -6.75
C THR A 61 0.22 -2.90 -5.40
N GLY A 62 -0.58 -2.98 -4.35
CA GLY A 62 -0.17 -3.40 -3.01
C GLY A 62 -0.45 -4.89 -2.80
N LEU A 63 0.45 -5.60 -2.13
CA LEU A 63 0.19 -6.95 -1.63
C LEU A 63 0.32 -6.94 -0.11
N GLU A 64 -0.76 -7.22 0.61
CA GLU A 64 -0.78 -7.23 2.07
C GLU A 64 -1.63 -8.39 2.58
N PHE A 65 -1.07 -9.15 3.51
CA PHE A 65 -1.73 -10.33 4.05
C PHE A 65 -2.68 -10.01 5.21
N VAL A 66 -2.48 -8.87 5.88
CA VAL A 66 -3.25 -8.43 7.03
C VAL A 66 -4.32 -7.43 6.57
N GLU A 67 -5.55 -7.91 6.41
CA GLU A 67 -6.72 -7.12 6.02
C GLU A 67 -6.88 -5.85 6.87
N GLU A 68 -6.63 -5.93 8.19
CA GLU A 68 -6.70 -4.76 9.07
C GLU A 68 -5.74 -3.63 8.65
N ALA A 69 -4.60 -3.96 8.05
CA ALA A 69 -3.65 -2.98 7.53
C ALA A 69 -4.17 -2.27 6.27
N VAL A 70 -4.82 -3.02 5.38
CA VAL A 70 -5.43 -2.48 4.15
C VAL A 70 -6.58 -1.56 4.49
N GLN A 71 -7.45 -1.99 5.42
CA GLN A 71 -8.56 -1.15 5.89
C GLN A 71 -8.06 0.12 6.58
N ALA A 72 -6.99 0.05 7.39
CA ALA A 72 -6.37 1.22 7.98
C ALA A 72 -5.83 2.18 6.91
N PHE A 73 -5.16 1.67 5.87
CA PHE A 73 -4.71 2.50 4.74
C PHE A 73 -5.86 3.22 4.05
N LEU A 74 -6.94 2.50 3.70
CA LEU A 74 -8.09 3.09 3.02
C LEU A 74 -8.78 4.14 3.89
N GLN A 75 -9.02 3.82 5.17
CA GLN A 75 -9.70 4.71 6.09
C GLN A 75 -8.89 5.98 6.40
N GLU A 76 -7.60 5.84 6.70
CA GLU A 76 -6.74 6.97 7.08
C GLU A 76 -6.52 7.94 5.91
N ASN A 77 -6.67 7.47 4.66
CA ASN A 77 -6.49 8.28 3.46
C ASN A 77 -7.83 8.62 2.76
N GLU A 78 -8.96 8.37 3.41
CA GLU A 78 -10.31 8.71 2.91
C GLU A 78 -10.60 8.10 1.52
N LEU A 79 -10.11 6.87 1.29
CA LEU A 79 -10.29 6.15 0.03
C LEU A 79 -11.45 5.15 0.13
N GLU A 80 -12.38 5.24 -0.82
CA GLU A 80 -13.44 4.25 -1.00
C GLU A 80 -12.99 3.20 -2.04
N ALA A 81 -12.99 1.92 -1.64
CA ALA A 81 -12.60 0.81 -2.51
C ALA A 81 -13.78 -0.10 -2.84
N ALA A 82 -13.79 -0.60 -4.08
CA ALA A 82 -14.64 -1.70 -4.49
C ALA A 82 -13.94 -3.02 -4.16
N ASN A 83 -14.66 -3.90 -3.46
CA ASN A 83 -14.12 -5.17 -3.01
C ASN A 83 -14.60 -6.31 -3.90
N SER A 84 -13.68 -7.18 -4.32
CA SER A 84 -13.98 -8.38 -5.11
C SER A 84 -13.13 -9.56 -4.67
N GLU A 85 -13.66 -10.77 -4.82
CA GLU A 85 -12.89 -11.99 -4.53
C GLU A 85 -11.85 -12.25 -5.62
N PHE A 86 -10.63 -12.55 -5.22
CA PHE A 86 -9.53 -12.92 -6.10
C PHE A 86 -8.83 -14.18 -5.57
N GLY A 87 -9.31 -15.34 -6.00
CA GLY A 87 -8.83 -16.63 -5.47
C GLY A 87 -9.13 -16.75 -3.98
N ASN A 88 -8.08 -16.81 -3.14
CA ASN A 88 -8.20 -16.87 -1.68
C ASN A 88 -8.01 -15.49 -1.01
N HIS A 89 -7.99 -14.41 -1.78
CA HIS A 89 -7.73 -13.05 -1.34
C HIS A 89 -8.90 -12.12 -1.71
N VAL A 90 -8.93 -10.94 -1.11
CA VAL A 90 -9.87 -9.87 -1.47
C VAL A 90 -9.07 -8.81 -2.21
N LEU A 91 -9.51 -8.43 -3.40
CA LEU A 91 -9.00 -7.26 -4.10
C LEU A 91 -9.81 -6.04 -3.68
N HIS A 92 -9.12 -5.06 -3.11
CA HIS A 92 -9.60 -3.71 -2.83
C HIS A 92 -9.14 -2.78 -3.95
N GLU A 93 -10.07 -2.33 -4.78
CA GLU A 93 -9.76 -1.50 -5.95
C GLU A 93 -10.31 -0.08 -5.80
N THR A 94 -9.41 0.90 -5.87
CA THR A 94 -9.74 2.33 -5.84
C THR A 94 -8.68 3.08 -6.63
N PRO A 95 -8.97 3.59 -7.85
CA PRO A 95 -7.93 4.14 -8.71
C PRO A 95 -7.12 5.26 -8.02
N PRO A 96 -5.77 5.22 -8.09
CA PRO A 96 -4.93 4.35 -8.91
C PRO A 96 -4.42 3.07 -8.21
N PHE A 97 -5.03 2.68 -7.09
CA PHE A 97 -4.64 1.56 -6.24
C PHE A 97 -5.41 0.26 -6.54
N ARG A 98 -4.67 -0.84 -6.48
CA ARG A 98 -5.19 -2.21 -6.39
C ARG A 98 -4.47 -2.91 -5.25
N ILE A 99 -5.17 -3.28 -4.19
CA ILE A 99 -4.54 -3.87 -3.01
C ILE A 99 -5.14 -5.26 -2.77
N PHE A 100 -4.28 -6.28 -2.71
CA PHE A 100 -4.64 -7.68 -2.47
C PHE A 100 -4.25 -8.13 -1.06
#